data_AF-A0A961MRE2-F1
#
_entry.id   AF-A0A961MRE2-F1
#
_cell.length_a   1.000
_cell.length_b   1.000
_cell.length_c   1.000
_cell.angle_alpha   90.00
_cell.angle_beta   90.00
_cell.angle_gamma   90.00
#
_symmetry.space_group_name_H-M   'P 1'
#
loop_
_entity.id
_entity.type
_entity.pdbx_description
1 polymer ?
#
loop_
_entity_poly.entity_id
_entity_poly.type
_entity_poly.pdbx_seq_one_letter_code
_entity_poly.pdbx_strand_id
1 'polypeptide(L)'
;LEGPEGNVPWNKMTGALPALKSAESDPFYQSEAFKGWFEELGDPDVVPTTMPTWLEEFAFFKDSLAISSGQKALLGEITPEELAAEWADYLTKAQQKYISQ
;
A
#
# COMPACT_ATOMS: atom_id res chain seq x y z
N LEU A 1 -0.92 1.12 -22.24
CA LEU A 1 -1.03 0.45 -20.92
C LEU A 1 -2.22 0.96 -20.10
N GLU A 2 -2.70 2.18 -20.33
CA GLU A 2 -3.78 2.78 -19.52
C GLU A 2 -5.20 2.36 -19.97
N GLY A 3 -5.38 2.01 -21.25
CA GLY A 3 -6.66 1.48 -21.77
C GLY A 3 -6.77 -0.05 -21.66
N PRO A 4 -7.99 -0.63 -21.76
CA PRO A 4 -8.24 -2.07 -21.61
C PRO A 4 -7.40 -2.95 -22.55
N GLU A 5 -7.20 -2.50 -23.80
CA GLU A 5 -6.46 -3.21 -24.85
C GLU A 5 -4.99 -3.45 -24.50
N GLY A 6 -4.40 -2.60 -23.65
CA GLY A 6 -3.01 -2.75 -23.19
C GLY A 6 -2.89 -3.18 -21.74
N ASN A 7 -3.82 -2.78 -20.88
CA ASN A 7 -3.78 -3.04 -19.45
C ASN A 7 -4.03 -4.52 -19.13
N VAL A 8 -5.09 -5.09 -19.71
CA VAL A 8 -5.51 -6.47 -19.40
C VAL A 8 -4.50 -7.49 -19.91
N PRO A 9 -3.99 -7.44 -21.16
CA PRO A 9 -3.00 -8.41 -21.63
C PRO A 9 -1.68 -8.34 -20.85
N TRP A 10 -1.21 -7.14 -20.52
CA TRP A 10 0.01 -6.95 -19.73
C TRP A 10 -0.12 -7.55 -18.33
N ASN A 11 -1.23 -7.24 -17.63
CA ASN A 11 -1.45 -7.73 -16.28
C ASN A 11 -1.69 -9.24 -16.23
N LYS A 12 -2.31 -9.84 -17.27
CA LYS A 12 -2.39 -11.29 -17.41
C LYS A 12 -1.01 -11.94 -17.53
N MET A 13 -0.10 -11.32 -18.28
CA MET A 13 1.27 -11.83 -18.46
C MET A 13 2.08 -11.77 -17.16
N THR A 14 1.93 -10.70 -16.37
CA THR A 14 2.70 -10.48 -15.14
C THR A 14 2.05 -11.07 -13.89
N GLY A 15 0.78 -11.50 -13.98
CA GLY A 15 -0.02 -11.93 -12.83
C GLY A 15 -0.50 -10.77 -11.95
N ALA A 16 -0.35 -9.52 -12.39
CA ALA A 16 -0.80 -8.35 -11.66
C ALA A 16 -2.33 -8.19 -11.70
N LEU A 17 -2.87 -7.52 -10.67
CA LEU A 17 -4.27 -7.11 -10.63
C LEU A 17 -4.46 -5.83 -11.46
N PRO A 18 -5.40 -5.80 -12.41
CA PRO A 18 -5.71 -4.59 -13.17
C PRO A 18 -6.36 -3.53 -12.29
N ALA A 19 -6.00 -2.27 -12.53
CA ALA A 19 -6.65 -1.12 -11.87
C ALA A 19 -8.05 -0.81 -12.45
N LEU A 20 -8.45 -1.46 -13.55
CA LEU A 20 -9.72 -1.25 -14.22
C LEU A 20 -10.77 -2.27 -13.77
N LYS A 21 -11.95 -1.79 -13.33
CA LYS A 21 -13.09 -2.63 -12.95
C LYS A 21 -13.54 -3.62 -14.03
N SER A 22 -13.26 -3.33 -15.30
CA SER A 22 -13.55 -4.27 -16.41
C SER A 22 -12.88 -5.63 -16.25
N ALA A 23 -11.83 -5.73 -15.43
CA ALA A 23 -11.16 -6.99 -15.12
C ALA A 23 -12.03 -7.96 -14.32
N GLU A 24 -13.00 -7.47 -13.54
CA GLU A 24 -13.94 -8.31 -12.78
C GLU A 24 -14.71 -9.25 -13.72
N SER A 25 -15.03 -8.81 -14.93
CA SER A 25 -15.78 -9.63 -15.90
C SER A 25 -14.89 -10.54 -16.76
N ASP A 26 -13.57 -10.51 -16.59
CA ASP A 26 -12.65 -11.30 -17.42
C ASP A 26 -12.48 -12.73 -16.87
N PRO A 27 -12.68 -13.78 -17.69
CA PRO A 27 -12.59 -15.18 -17.23
C PRO A 27 -11.27 -15.55 -16.55
N PHE A 28 -10.16 -14.88 -16.87
CA PHE A 28 -8.88 -15.13 -16.23
C PHE A 28 -8.89 -14.71 -14.75
N TYR A 29 -9.47 -13.54 -14.45
CA TYR A 29 -9.55 -13.00 -13.10
C TYR A 29 -10.69 -13.59 -12.27
N GLN A 30 -11.60 -14.32 -12.91
CA GLN A 30 -12.63 -15.15 -12.26
C GLN A 30 -12.10 -16.54 -11.83
N SER A 31 -10.82 -16.83 -12.03
CA SER A 31 -10.21 -18.09 -11.57
C SER A 31 -9.93 -18.08 -10.06
N GLU A 32 -9.82 -19.27 -9.47
CA GLU A 32 -9.61 -19.44 -8.02
C GLU A 32 -8.36 -18.70 -7.51
N ALA A 33 -7.33 -18.55 -8.34
CA ALA A 33 -6.09 -17.86 -7.99
C ALA A 33 -6.29 -16.36 -7.64
N PHE A 34 -7.36 -15.74 -8.14
CA PHE A 34 -7.65 -14.31 -7.93
C PHE A 34 -8.81 -14.07 -6.98
N LYS A 35 -9.54 -15.12 -6.58
CA LYS A 35 -10.77 -15.01 -5.79
C LYS A 35 -10.59 -14.17 -4.53
N GLY A 36 -9.60 -14.48 -3.69
CA GLY A 36 -9.36 -13.75 -2.45
C GLY A 36 -9.01 -12.27 -2.67
N TRP A 37 -8.33 -11.95 -3.78
CA TRP A 37 -8.03 -10.56 -4.13
C TRP A 37 -9.29 -9.77 -4.48
N PHE A 38 -10.18 -10.33 -5.29
CA PHE A 38 -11.41 -9.64 -5.70
C PHE A 38 -12.48 -9.64 -4.59
N GLU A 39 -12.48 -10.64 -3.71
CA GLU A 39 -13.30 -10.62 -2.49
C GLU A 39 -12.87 -9.47 -1.56
N GLU A 40 -11.58 -9.34 -1.25
CA GLU A 40 -11.04 -8.26 -0.42
C GLU A 40 -11.26 -6.87 -1.05
N LEU A 41 -11.00 -6.72 -2.36
CA LEU A 41 -11.18 -5.44 -3.05
C LEU A 41 -12.65 -5.03 -3.22
N GLY A 42 -13.58 -5.98 -3.20
CA GLY A 42 -15.02 -5.75 -3.31
C GLY A 42 -15.73 -5.56 -1.97
N ASP A 43 -15.05 -5.84 -0.86
CA ASP A 43 -15.62 -5.74 0.48
C ASP A 43 -15.79 -4.25 0.88
N PRO A 44 -17.01 -3.78 1.18
CA PRO A 44 -17.25 -2.39 1.59
C PRO A 44 -16.59 -2.02 2.93
N ASP A 45 -16.24 -3.00 3.77
CA ASP A 45 -15.58 -2.79 5.05
C ASP A 45 -14.04 -2.73 4.91
N VAL A 46 -13.49 -3.05 3.73
CA VAL A 46 -12.06 -2.93 3.44
C VAL A 46 -11.75 -1.52 2.95
N VAL A 47 -10.95 -0.79 3.72
CA VAL A 47 -10.45 0.54 3.36
C VAL A 47 -8.98 0.44 2.94
N PRO A 48 -8.63 0.64 1.66
CA PRO A 48 -7.25 0.60 1.23
C PRO A 48 -6.42 1.68 1.93
N THR A 49 -5.30 1.26 2.53
CA THR A 49 -4.34 2.20 3.11
C THR A 49 -3.67 2.99 1.99
N THR A 50 -3.97 4.29 1.90
CA THR A 50 -3.28 5.20 0.98
C THR A 50 -1.95 5.63 1.60
N MET A 51 -0.86 5.33 0.91
CA MET A 51 0.47 5.77 1.34
C MET A 51 0.63 7.28 1.15
N PRO A 52 1.19 8.03 2.11
CA PRO A 52 1.33 9.49 2.02
C PRO A 52 2.52 9.90 1.15
N THR A 53 2.52 9.49 -0.13
CA THR A 53 3.61 9.72 -1.09
C THR A 53 3.77 11.19 -1.50
N TRP A 54 2.88 12.08 -1.06
CA TRP A 54 3.01 13.53 -1.20
C TRP A 54 3.98 14.15 -0.19
N LEU A 55 4.35 13.42 0.88
CA LEU A 55 5.35 13.86 1.84
C LEU A 55 6.75 13.52 1.30
N GLU A 56 7.61 14.52 1.16
CA GLU A 56 8.98 14.36 0.68
C GLU A 56 9.76 13.35 1.55
N GLU A 57 9.47 13.36 2.85
CA GLU A 57 10.08 12.52 3.87
C GLU A 57 9.60 11.05 3.83
N PHE A 58 8.51 10.74 3.12
CA PHE A 58 7.89 9.41 3.16
C PHE A 58 8.80 8.31 2.61
N ALA A 59 9.64 8.62 1.60
CA ALA A 59 10.57 7.65 1.05
C ALA A 59 11.57 7.15 2.10
N PHE A 60 12.17 8.06 2.88
CA PHE A 60 13.07 7.69 3.98
C PHE A 60 12.33 6.94 5.09
N PHE A 61 11.12 7.36 5.43
CA PHE A 61 10.27 6.65 6.39
C PHE A 61 10.09 5.19 5.98
N LYS A 62 9.62 4.94 4.75
CA LYS A 62 9.31 3.60 4.24
C LYS A 62 10.55 2.72 4.10
N ASP A 63 11.63 3.27 3.55
CA ASP A 63 12.80 2.48 3.13
C ASP A 63 13.89 2.37 4.19
N SER A 64 13.75 3.05 5.33
CA SER A 64 14.76 3.01 6.40
C SER A 64 14.17 3.04 7.80
N LEU A 65 13.42 4.09 8.15
CA LEU A 65 12.95 4.27 9.53
C LEU A 65 12.01 3.15 9.96
N ALA A 66 10.95 2.89 9.18
CA ALA A 66 9.95 1.89 9.49
C ALA A 66 10.53 0.46 9.55
N ILE A 67 11.47 0.14 8.66
CA ILE A 67 12.14 -1.17 8.64
C ILE A 67 13.00 -1.37 9.88
N SER A 68 13.89 -0.43 10.17
CA SER A 68 14.86 -0.56 11.27
C SER A 68 14.18 -0.55 12.64
N SER A 69 13.30 0.40 12.90
CA SER A 69 12.55 0.50 14.15
C SER A 69 11.55 -0.65 14.30
N GLY A 70 10.88 -1.09 13.23
CA GLY A 70 9.99 -2.24 13.25
C GLY A 70 10.72 -3.53 13.64
N GLN A 71 11.94 -3.75 13.13
CA GLN A 71 12.79 -4.88 13.52
C GLN A 71 13.16 -4.83 15.00
N LYS A 72 13.52 -3.65 15.53
CA LYS A 72 13.80 -3.48 16.96
C LYS A 72 12.60 -3.83 17.83
N ALA A 73 11.40 -3.39 17.43
CA ALA A 73 10.17 -3.69 18.16
C ALA A 73 9.87 -5.19 18.17
N LEU A 74 10.03 -5.87 17.01
CA LEU A 74 9.85 -7.32 16.91
C LEU A 74 10.86 -8.12 17.74
N LEU A 75 12.07 -7.59 17.92
CA LEU A 75 13.11 -8.18 18.77
C LEU A 75 12.97 -7.80 20.26
N GLY A 76 12.00 -6.95 20.61
CA GLY A 76 11.77 -6.47 21.97
C GLY A 76 12.80 -5.44 22.46
N GLU A 77 13.56 -4.83 21.55
CA GLU A 77 14.53 -3.78 21.88
C GLU A 77 13.87 -2.43 22.17
N ILE A 78 12.67 -2.20 21.63
CA ILE A 78 11.78 -1.07 21.92
C ILE A 78 10.35 -1.59 22.10
N THR A 79 9.51 -0.85 22.83
CA THR A 79 8.10 -1.20 22.96
C THR A 79 7.28 -0.80 21.73
N PRO A 80 6.09 -1.40 21.51
CA PRO A 80 5.17 -0.94 20.47
C PRO A 80 4.80 0.55 20.60
N GLU A 81 4.69 1.07 21.82
CA GLU A 81 4.41 2.48 22.09
C GLU A 81 5.57 3.39 21.67
N GLU A 82 6.81 2.99 21.95
CA GLU A 82 8.01 3.72 21.53
C GLU A 82 8.13 3.75 20.00
N LEU A 83 7.88 2.61 19.33
CA LEU A 83 7.81 2.52 17.87
C LEU A 83 6.76 3.49 17.31
N ALA A 84 5.54 3.44 17.84
CA ALA A 84 4.44 4.26 17.38
C ALA A 84 4.73 5.76 17.59
N ALA A 85 5.32 6.13 18.73
CA ALA A 85 5.71 7.50 19.01
C ALA A 85 6.79 8.01 18.04
N GLU A 86 7.82 7.22 17.74
CA GLU A 86 8.86 7.60 16.78
C GLU A 86 8.28 7.85 15.38
N TRP A 87 7.40 6.96 14.92
CA TRP A 87 6.75 7.10 13.60
C TRP A 87 5.82 8.31 13.55
N ALA A 88 5.02 8.50 14.60
CA ALA A 88 4.11 9.63 14.71
C ALA A 88 4.87 10.96 14.71
N ASP A 89 5.95 11.07 15.48
CA ASP A 89 6.77 12.28 15.54
C ASP A 89 7.37 12.64 14.19
N TYR A 90 7.89 11.65 13.45
CA TYR A 90 8.49 11.87 12.14
C TYR A 90 7.45 12.31 11.10
N LEU A 91 6.36 11.54 10.95
CA LEU A 91 5.35 11.78 9.93
C LEU A 91 4.48 13.01 10.24
N THR A 92 4.23 13.32 11.52
CA THR A 92 3.48 14.54 11.90
C THR A 92 4.23 15.80 11.50
N LYS A 93 5.56 15.84 11.71
CA LYS A 93 6.40 16.97 11.29
C LYS A 93 6.39 17.13 9.77
N ALA A 94 6.50 16.02 9.02
CA ALA A 94 6.41 16.04 7.57
C ALA A 94 5.04 16.55 7.08
N GLN A 95 3.95 16.07 7.69
CA GLN A 95 2.59 16.53 7.36
C GLN A 95 2.40 18.01 7.67
N GLN A 96 2.89 18.49 8.82
CA GLN A 96 2.83 19.91 9.18
C GLN A 96 3.58 20.79 8.18
N LYS A 97 4.76 20.36 7.74
CA LYS A 97 5.53 21.03 6.68
C LYS A 97 4.76 21.07 5.37
N TYR A 98 4.08 20.00 4.98
CA TYR A 98 3.29 19.95 3.75
C TYR A 98 2.10 20.91 3.78
N ILE A 99 1.35 20.97 4.88
CA ILE A 99 0.16 21.84 4.98
C ILE A 99 0.47 23.33 5.19
N SER A 100 1.70 23.67 5.56
CA SER A 100 2.14 25.06 5.74
C SER A 100 2.69 25.73 4.46
N GLN A 101 2.75 24.97 3.36
CA GLN A 101 3.25 25.45 2.05
C GLN A 101 2.20 26.22 1.26
#